data_AF-A0A7Y3C3W1-F1
#
_entry.id   AF-A0A7Y3C3W1-F1
#
_cell.length_a   1.000
_cell.length_b   1.000
_cell.length_c   1.000
_cell.angle_alpha   90.00
_cell.angle_beta   90.00
_cell.angle_gamma   90.00
#
_symmetry.space_group_name_H-M   'P 1'
#
loop_
_entity.id
_entity.type
_entity.pdbx_description
1 polymer ?
#
loop_
_entity_poly.entity_id
_entity_poly.type
_entity_poly.pdbx_seq_one_letter_code
_entity_poly.pdbx_strand_id
1 'polypeptide(L)'
;MENWIGIAIWIIMGAAIGLGMRVVIDRPEEQPGHAQIIAVLGAFGALIGGMLGVGLFHLWDPVSLSAGGMGGAAVLAIVMTFIYRWGLRTLI
;
A
#
# COMPACT_ATOMS: atom_id res chain seq x y z
N MET A 1 18.59 -8.68 -9.40
CA MET A 1 18.06 -9.34 -8.18
C MET A 1 17.49 -8.34 -7.20
N GLU A 2 18.19 -7.23 -6.92
CA GLU A 2 17.75 -6.16 -6.02
C GLU A 2 16.33 -5.66 -6.28
N ASN A 3 15.98 -5.40 -7.55
CA ASN A 3 14.65 -4.87 -7.87
C ASN A 3 13.50 -5.81 -7.48
N TRP A 4 13.68 -7.12 -7.66
CA TRP A 4 12.72 -8.14 -7.24
C TRP A 4 12.54 -8.18 -5.72
N ILE A 5 13.63 -7.99 -4.97
CA ILE A 5 13.59 -7.92 -3.50
C ILE A 5 12.81 -6.68 -3.05
N GLY A 6 13.09 -5.51 -3.62
CA GLY A 6 12.35 -4.30 -3.26
C GLY A 6 10.85 -4.38 -3.62
N ILE A 7 10.49 -5.02 -4.73
CA ILE A 7 9.09 -5.29 -5.08
C ILE A 7 8.42 -6.19 -4.03
N ALA A 8 9.09 -7.25 -3.59
CA ALA A 8 8.57 -8.11 -2.52
C ALA A 8 8.39 -7.33 -1.21
N ILE A 9 9.33 -6.44 -0.86
CA ILE A 9 9.23 -5.56 0.29
C ILE A 9 8.02 -4.62 0.16
N TRP A 10 7.79 -4.02 -1.02
CA TRP A 10 6.62 -3.16 -1.24
C TRP A 10 5.32 -3.90 -1.00
N ILE A 11 5.19 -5.15 -1.48
CA ILE A 11 3.99 -5.96 -1.27
C ILE A 11 3.74 -6.19 0.21
N ILE A 12 4.77 -6.66 0.93
CA ILE A 12 4.67 -6.95 2.37
C ILE A 12 4.37 -5.67 3.15
N MET A 13 5.06 -4.57 2.83
CA MET A 13 4.86 -3.26 3.44
C MET A 13 3.44 -2.74 3.19
N GLY A 14 2.94 -2.83 1.96
CA GLY A 14 1.60 -2.40 1.61
C GLY A 14 0.52 -3.20 2.34
N ALA A 15 0.69 -4.52 2.43
CA ALA A 15 -0.22 -5.38 3.21
C ALA A 15 -0.19 -5.02 4.71
N ALA A 16 1.00 -4.80 5.27
CA ALA A 16 1.16 -4.38 6.66
C ALA A 16 0.52 -3.01 6.93
N ILE A 17 0.68 -2.05 6.01
CA ILE A 17 0.02 -0.74 6.08
C ILE A 17 -1.50 -0.89 6.04
N GLY A 18 -2.03 -1.72 5.13
CA GLY A 18 -3.48 -1.96 5.04
C GLY A 18 -4.06 -2.55 6.32
N LEU A 19 -3.39 -3.55 6.90
CA LEU A 19 -3.77 -4.13 8.18
C LEU A 19 -3.61 -3.12 9.34
N GLY A 20 -2.56 -2.29 9.32
CA GLY A 20 -2.39 -1.20 10.28
C GLY A 20 -3.52 -0.17 10.20
N MET A 21 -3.95 0.20 8.98
CA MET A 21 -5.05 1.12 8.76
C MET A 21 -6.38 0.59 9.33
N ARG A 22 -6.58 -0.72 9.29
CA ARG A 22 -7.72 -1.38 9.94
C ARG A 22 -7.76 -1.11 11.45
N VAL A 23 -6.60 -1.14 12.11
CA VAL A 23 -6.46 -0.84 13.54
C VAL A 23 -6.65 0.65 13.83
N VAL A 24 -6.08 1.53 12.99
CA VAL A 24 -6.17 3.00 13.17
C VAL A 24 -7.61 3.50 13.01
N ILE A 25 -8.33 2.99 12.01
CA ILE A 25 -9.72 3.37 11.73
C ILE A 25 -10.59 2.16 11.98
N ASP A 26 -10.82 1.80 13.24
CA ASP A 26 -11.59 0.60 13.58
C ASP A 26 -13.08 0.72 13.19
N ARG A 27 -13.69 -0.40 12.80
CA ARG A 27 -15.10 -0.50 12.36
C ARG A 27 -15.70 -1.83 12.83
N PRO A 28 -16.48 -1.83 13.92
CA PRO A 28 -16.99 -3.06 14.53
C PRO A 28 -18.07 -3.77 13.67
N GLU A 29 -18.68 -3.07 12.73
CA GLU A 29 -19.69 -3.60 11.79
C GLU A 29 -19.06 -4.32 10.58
N GLU A 30 -17.73 -4.44 10.55
CA GLU A 30 -16.99 -5.04 9.44
C GLU A 30 -17.32 -6.52 9.25
N GLN A 31 -17.80 -6.87 8.05
CA GLN A 31 -18.08 -8.27 7.70
C GLN A 31 -16.78 -9.10 7.56
N PRO A 32 -16.85 -10.42 7.81
CA PRO A 32 -15.71 -11.31 7.57
C PRO A 32 -15.17 -11.16 6.14
N GLY A 33 -13.84 -11.10 5.99
CA GLY A 33 -13.18 -11.00 4.67
C GLY A 33 -12.56 -9.63 4.34
N HIS A 34 -12.98 -8.57 5.01
CA HIS A 34 -12.44 -7.22 4.76
C HIS A 34 -10.96 -7.08 5.12
N ALA A 35 -10.47 -7.86 6.09
CA ALA A 35 -9.06 -7.89 6.46
C ALA A 35 -8.16 -8.35 5.28
N GLN A 36 -8.62 -9.34 4.52
CA GLN A 36 -7.93 -9.82 3.33
C GLN A 36 -8.00 -8.77 2.22
N ILE A 37 -9.16 -8.15 2.01
CA ILE A 37 -9.34 -7.11 0.99
C ILE A 37 -8.42 -5.92 1.26
N ILE A 38 -8.38 -5.39 2.50
CA ILE A 38 -7.56 -4.23 2.81
C ILE A 38 -6.07 -4.53 2.74
N ALA A 39 -5.64 -5.76 3.07
CA ALA A 39 -4.26 -6.19 2.91
C ALA A 39 -3.86 -6.25 1.42
N VAL A 40 -4.70 -6.85 0.58
CA VAL A 40 -4.47 -6.92 -0.87
C VAL A 40 -4.48 -5.53 -1.49
N LEU A 41 -5.43 -4.68 -1.09
CA LEU A 41 -5.52 -3.30 -1.58
C LEU A 41 -4.29 -2.48 -1.19
N GLY A 42 -3.81 -2.62 0.04
CA GLY A 42 -2.58 -1.98 0.50
C GLY A 42 -1.35 -2.45 -0.29
N ALA A 43 -1.21 -3.76 -0.50
CA ALA A 43 -0.13 -4.33 -1.33
C ALA A 43 -0.19 -3.82 -2.78
N PHE A 44 -1.37 -3.76 -3.38
CA PHE A 44 -1.59 -3.24 -4.73
C PHE A 44 -1.25 -1.76 -4.82
N GLY A 45 -1.71 -0.96 -3.86
CA GLY A 45 -1.36 0.45 -3.74
C GLY A 45 0.14 0.66 -3.59
N ALA A 46 0.82 -0.16 -2.79
CA ALA A 46 2.26 -0.09 -2.63
C ALA A 46 3.03 -0.41 -3.92
N LEU A 47 2.58 -1.39 -4.71
CA LEU A 47 3.20 -1.71 -5.99
C LEU A 47 3.12 -0.54 -6.97
N ILE A 48 1.93 0.03 -7.16
CA ILE A 48 1.74 1.19 -8.05
C ILE A 48 2.53 2.39 -7.53
N GLY A 49 2.42 2.67 -6.24
CA GLY A 49 3.10 3.80 -5.61
C GLY A 49 4.61 3.68 -5.72
N GLY A 50 5.15 2.47 -5.54
CA GLY A 50 6.58 2.20 -5.67
C GLY A 50 7.07 2.41 -7.09
N MET A 51 6.34 1.89 -8.10
CA MET A 51 6.68 2.11 -9.51
C MET A 51 6.65 3.59 -9.88
N LEU A 52 5.62 4.33 -9.45
CA LEU A 52 5.53 5.78 -9.66
C LEU A 52 6.66 6.53 -8.93
N GLY A 53 6.95 6.15 -7.69
CA GLY A 53 8.00 6.78 -6.88
C GLY A 53 9.40 6.60 -7.48
N VAL A 54 9.73 5.40 -7.96
CA VAL A 54 10.98 5.18 -8.71
C VAL A 54 10.96 6.02 -10.00
N GLY A 55 9.86 6.00 -10.73
CA GLY A 55 9.69 6.75 -11.97
C GLY A 55 9.72 8.27 -11.82
N LEU A 56 9.57 8.82 -10.62
CA LEU A 56 9.66 10.26 -10.36
C LEU A 56 11.07 10.69 -9.90
N PHE A 57 11.78 9.85 -9.15
CA PHE A 57 13.02 10.25 -8.47
C PHE A 57 14.27 9.51 -8.95
N HIS A 58 14.14 8.39 -9.66
CA HIS A 58 15.24 7.51 -10.10
C HIS A 58 15.05 7.09 -11.57
N LEU A 59 14.89 8.08 -12.46
CA LEU A 59 14.56 7.84 -13.87
C LEU A 59 15.67 7.11 -14.64
N TRP A 60 16.93 7.44 -14.35
CA TRP A 60 18.10 7.00 -15.12
C TRP A 60 18.78 5.75 -14.54
N ASP A 61 18.53 5.45 -13.27
CA ASP A 61 18.99 4.24 -12.59
C ASP A 61 17.87 3.73 -11.67
N PRO A 62 16.90 2.96 -12.22
CA PRO A 62 15.69 2.58 -11.51
C PRO A 62 15.98 1.51 -10.44
N VAL A 63 16.02 1.96 -9.19
CA VAL A 63 16.23 1.14 -8.01
C VAL A 63 14.95 1.10 -7.16
N SER A 64 14.39 -0.09 -6.95
CA SER A 64 13.14 -0.25 -6.17
C SER A 64 13.31 0.04 -4.68
N LEU A 65 14.52 -0.11 -4.14
CA LEU A 65 14.84 0.26 -2.76
C LEU A 65 15.18 1.75 -2.58
N SER A 66 15.07 2.55 -3.64
CA SER A 66 15.26 3.99 -3.55
C SER A 66 14.25 4.64 -2.59
N ALA A 67 14.63 5.79 -2.03
CA ALA A 67 13.74 6.58 -1.19
C ALA A 67 12.43 6.96 -1.91
N GLY A 68 12.50 7.22 -3.22
CA GLY A 68 11.33 7.49 -4.06
C GLY A 68 10.40 6.28 -4.15
N GLY A 69 10.93 5.10 -4.44
CA GLY A 69 10.15 3.85 -4.49
C GLY A 69 9.52 3.48 -3.16
N MET A 70 10.29 3.52 -2.08
CA MET A 70 9.78 3.21 -0.74
C MET A 70 8.72 4.22 -0.27
N GLY A 71 8.99 5.51 -0.46
CA GLY A 71 8.08 6.60 -0.10
C GLY A 71 6.78 6.54 -0.91
N GLY A 72 6.88 6.38 -2.23
CA GLY A 72 5.72 6.26 -3.11
C GLY A 72 4.86 5.05 -2.77
N ALA A 73 5.48 3.90 -2.51
CA ALA A 73 4.80 2.68 -2.10
C ALA A 73 4.02 2.89 -0.79
N ALA A 74 4.66 3.46 0.24
CA ALA A 74 4.02 3.72 1.52
C ALA A 74 2.86 4.72 1.39
N VAL A 75 3.08 5.84 0.71
CA VAL A 75 2.08 6.91 0.56
C VAL A 75 0.85 6.39 -0.18
N LEU A 76 1.01 5.71 -1.31
CA LEU A 76 -0.14 5.26 -2.08
C LEU A 76 -0.89 4.11 -1.38
N ALA A 77 -0.18 3.21 -0.69
CA ALA A 77 -0.82 2.20 0.15
C ALA A 77 -1.68 2.83 1.26
N ILE A 78 -1.17 3.86 1.94
CA ILE A 78 -1.92 4.62 2.96
C ILE A 78 -3.16 5.25 2.34
N VAL A 79 -3.02 5.98 1.24
CA VAL A 79 -4.13 6.67 0.58
C VAL A 79 -5.21 5.69 0.14
N MET A 80 -4.83 4.60 -0.54
CA MET A 80 -5.79 3.61 -1.04
C MET A 80 -6.56 2.93 0.10
N THR A 81 -5.85 2.51 1.15
CA THR A 81 -6.46 1.81 2.29
C THR A 81 -7.30 2.76 3.15
N PHE A 82 -6.89 4.03 3.28
CA PHE A 82 -7.68 5.08 3.89
C PHE A 82 -8.98 5.34 3.14
N ILE A 83 -8.92 5.52 1.81
CA ILE A 83 -10.11 5.75 0.97
C ILE A 83 -11.08 4.57 1.09
N TYR A 84 -10.58 3.34 1.07
CA TYR A 84 -11.40 2.16 1.26
C TYR A 84 -12.11 2.15 2.63
N ARG A 85 -11.39 2.41 3.72
CA ARG A 85 -12.00 2.50 5.08
C ARG A 85 -12.99 3.65 5.20
N TRP A 86 -12.73 4.76 4.53
CA TRP A 86 -13.64 5.90 4.51
C TRP A 86 -14.90 5.60 3.69
N GLY A 87 -14.76 5.00 2.50
CA GLY A 87 -15.88 4.64 1.62
C GLY A 87 -16.82 3.58 2.21
N LEU A 88 -16.31 2.66 3.03
CA LEU A 88 -17.17 1.74 3.79
C LEU A 88 -18.15 2.48 4.71
N ARG A 89 -17.85 3.70 5.16
CA ARG A 89 -18.75 4.50 6.01
C ARG A 89 -20.09 4.82 5.35
N THR A 90 -20.15 4.90 4.02
CA THR A 90 -21.37 5.31 3.30
C THR A 90 -22.17 4.13 2.78
N LEU A 91 -21.66 2.90 2.93
CA LEU A 91 -22.27 1.67 2.40
C LEU A 91 -22.85 0.76 3.48
N ILE A 92 -22.48 1.00 4.74
CA ILE A 92 -23.06 0.37 5.95
C ILE A 92 -24.08 1.37 6.52
#